data_AF-A0A7V5U0Z6-F1
#
_entry.id   AF-A0A7V5U0Z6-F1
#
_cell.length_a   1.000
_cell.length_b   1.000
_cell.length_c   1.000
_cell.angle_alpha   90.00
_cell.angle_beta   90.00
_cell.angle_gamma   90.00
#
_symmetry.space_group_name_H-M   'P 1'
#
loop_
_entity.id
_entity.type
_entity.pdbx_description
1 polymer ?
#
loop_
_entity_poly.entity_id
_entity_poly.type
_entity_poly.pdbx_seq_one_letter_code
_entity_poly.pdbx_strand_id
1 'polypeptide(L)' 'RHHLVMWQYHGVLATGRTLAGGFDKLEVLEKSARIYWQLRMAGIEPNGISKDQIRHILKSFGRLERLPDADDATGQR' A
#
# COMPACT_ATOMS: atom_id res chain seq x y z
N ARG A 1 2.32 -13.94 1.22
CA ARG A 1 1.51 -14.02 -0.02
C ARG A 1 1.07 -12.61 -0.41
N HIS A 2 1.51 -12.08 -1.53
CA HIS A 2 1.17 -10.72 -1.98
C HIS A 2 -0.01 -10.75 -2.96
N HIS A 3 -0.86 -9.73 -2.91
CA HIS A 3 -2.01 -9.57 -3.81
C HIS A 3 -1.74 -8.60 -4.96
N LEU A 4 -0.68 -7.81 -4.83
CA LEU A 4 -0.26 -6.78 -5.77
C LEU A 4 1.22 -7.01 -6.07
N VAL A 5 1.60 -6.90 -7.35
CA VAL A 5 2.99 -6.95 -7.80
C VAL A 5 3.22 -5.74 -8.69
N MET A 6 4.22 -4.93 -8.35
CA MET A 6 4.68 -3.84 -9.21
C MET A 6 5.69 -4.37 -10.22
N TRP A 7 5.45 -4.08 -11.50
CA TRP A 7 6.40 -4.33 -12.57
C TRP A 7 6.99 -3.00 -13.02
N GLN A 8 8.28 -2.84 -12.75
CA GLN A 8 9.02 -1.62 -13.09
C GLN A 8 8.81 -1.26 -14.56
N TYR A 9 8.52 0.03 -14.80
CA TYR A 9 8.26 0.61 -16.11
C TYR A 9 7.00 0.12 -16.84
N HIS A 10 6.18 -0.73 -16.22
CA HIS A 10 4.94 -1.23 -16.84
C HIS A 10 3.70 -0.85 -16.04
N GLY A 11 3.61 -1.31 -14.78
CA GLY A 11 2.39 -1.12 -14.01
C GLY A 11 2.25 -2.13 -12.89
N VAL A 12 1.01 -2.53 -12.61
CA VAL A 12 0.68 -3.37 -11.45
C VAL A 12 -0.19 -4.53 -11.87
N LEU A 13 0.17 -5.71 -11.37
CA LEU A 13 -0.66 -6.90 -11.44
C LEU A 13 -1.39 -7.08 -10.10
N ALA A 14 -2.72 -7.20 -10.16
CA ALA A 14 -3.57 -7.42 -8.99
C ALA A 14 -4.26 -8.79 -9.08
N THR A 15 -4.33 -9.50 -7.95
CA THR A 15 -5.05 -10.78 -7.83
C THR A 15 -6.18 -10.68 -6.81
N GLY A 16 -7.30 -11.32 -7.12
CA GLY A 16 -8.51 -11.32 -6.29
C GLY A 16 -9.27 -12.64 -6.39
N ARG A 17 -10.14 -12.91 -5.41
CA ARG A 17 -11.08 -14.05 -5.47
C ARG A 17 -12.19 -13.81 -6.51
N THR A 18 -12.48 -12.55 -6.79
CA THR A 18 -13.42 -12.07 -7.80
C THR A 18 -12.75 -10.96 -8.59
N LEU A 19 -13.26 -10.68 -9.79
CA LEU A 19 -12.77 -9.58 -10.62
C LEU A 19 -12.86 -8.24 -9.86
N ALA A 20 -14.04 -7.96 -9.28
CA ALA A 20 -14.25 -6.77 -8.45
C ALA A 20 -13.24 -6.67 -7.31
N GLY A 21 -13.03 -7.76 -6.55
CA GLY A 21 -12.08 -7.73 -5.45
C GLY A 21 -10.61 -7.60 -5.90
N GLY A 22 -10.26 -7.99 -7.11
CA GLY A 22 -8.94 -7.70 -7.70
C GLY A 22 -8.82 -6.23 -8.07
N PHE A 23 -9.85 -5.70 -8.72
CA PHE A 23 -9.94 -4.31 -9.14
C PHE A 23 -9.92 -3.32 -7.96
N ASP A 24 -10.65 -3.59 -6.88
CA ASP A 24 -10.65 -2.75 -5.67
C ASP A 24 -9.24 -2.54 -5.11
N LYS A 25 -8.41 -3.60 -5.13
CA LYS A 25 -7.03 -3.53 -4.63
C LYS A 25 -6.15 -2.69 -5.56
N LEU A 26 -6.34 -2.84 -6.86
CA LEU A 26 -5.64 -2.05 -7.86
C LEU A 26 -6.00 -0.56 -7.72
N GLU A 27 -7.27 -0.26 -7.55
CA GLU A 27 -7.79 1.11 -7.42
C GLU A 27 -7.24 1.82 -6.18
N VAL A 28 -7.22 1.14 -5.03
CA VAL A 28 -6.66 1.69 -3.77
C VAL A 28 -5.17 2.02 -3.94
N LEU A 29 -4.41 1.17 -4.64
CA LEU A 29 -3.00 1.41 -4.90
C LEU A 29 -2.79 2.60 -5.84
N GLU A 30 -3.53 2.67 -6.96
CA GLU A 30 -3.44 3.77 -7.93
C GLU A 30 -3.75 5.12 -7.28
N LYS A 31 -4.85 5.20 -6.50
CA LYS A 31 -5.23 6.41 -5.78
C LYS A 31 -4.14 6.86 -4.80
N SER A 32 -3.54 5.92 -4.10
CA SER A 32 -2.45 6.19 -3.15
C SER A 32 -1.18 6.68 -3.85
N ALA A 33 -0.81 6.04 -4.96
CA ALA A 33 0.33 6.45 -5.78
C ALA A 33 0.13 7.85 -6.37
N ARG A 34 -1.07 8.18 -6.84
CA ARG A 34 -1.40 9.52 -7.34
C ARG A 34 -1.23 10.59 -6.27
N ILE A 35 -1.76 10.37 -5.06
CA ILE A 35 -1.60 11.31 -3.95
C ILE A 35 -0.12 11.47 -3.58
N TYR A 36 0.62 10.36 -3.48
CA TYR A 36 2.05 10.38 -3.20
C TYR A 36 2.81 11.26 -4.20
N TRP A 37 2.59 11.05 -5.50
CA TRP A 37 3.26 11.84 -6.54
C TRP A 37 2.83 13.29 -6.57
N GLN A 38 1.55 13.59 -6.34
CA GLN A 38 1.07 14.98 -6.23
C GLN A 38 1.79 15.75 -5.12
N LEU A 39 1.98 15.12 -3.95
CA LEU A 39 2.73 15.72 -2.84
C LEU A 39 4.20 15.93 -3.21
N ARG A 40 4.85 14.92 -3.80
CA ARG A 40 6.25 15.01 -4.24
C ARG A 40 6.46 16.10 -5.30
N MET A 41 5.54 16.23 -6.25
CA MET A 41 5.57 17.28 -7.27
C MET A 41 5.35 18.68 -6.67
N ALA A 42 4.60 18.79 -5.57
CA ALA A 42 4.43 20.02 -4.82
C ALA A 42 5.64 20.37 -3.92
N GLY A 43 6.70 19.56 -3.91
CA GLY A 43 7.86 19.73 -3.03
C GLY A 43 7.59 19.33 -1.58
N ILE A 44 6.50 18.63 -1.30
CA ILE A 44 6.11 18.17 0.03
C ILE A 44 6.56 16.71 0.20
N GLU A 45 7.31 16.42 1.25
CA GLU A 45 7.68 15.04 1.59
C GLU A 45 6.47 14.32 2.24
N PRO A 46 5.93 13.27 1.61
CA PRO A 46 4.75 12.58 2.12
C PRO A 46 5.11 11.69 3.33
N ASN A 47 4.75 12.14 4.54
CA ASN A 47 5.05 11.44 5.79
C ASN A 47 4.14 10.23 6.12
N GLY A 48 3.13 9.95 5.29
CA GLY A 48 2.25 8.79 5.43
C GLY A 48 1.45 8.76 6.75
N ILE A 49 1.01 7.55 7.14
CA ILE A 49 0.27 7.29 8.39
C ILE A 49 1.26 6.68 9.40
N SER A 50 1.18 7.07 10.67
CA SER A 50 2.10 6.57 11.70
C SER A 50 1.91 5.07 11.97
N LYS A 51 2.97 4.39 12.44
CA LYS A 51 2.89 2.95 12.78
C LYS A 51 1.80 2.65 13.82
N ASP A 52 1.59 3.55 14.79
CA ASP A 52 0.55 3.38 15.81
C ASP A 52 -0.85 3.53 15.25
N GLN A 53 -1.06 4.47 14.32
CA GLN A 53 -2.31 4.62 13.59
C GLN A 53 -2.59 3.40 12.71
N ILE A 54 -1.57 2.88 12.00
CA ILE A 54 -1.69 1.64 11.21
C ILE A 54 -2.06 0.46 12.12
N ARG A 55 -1.41 0.32 13.28
CA ARG A 55 -1.73 -0.73 14.26
C ARG A 55 -3.17 -0.63 14.75
N HIS A 56 -3.64 0.58 15.06
CA HIS A 56 -5.02 0.81 15.48
C HIS A 56 -6.02 0.41 14.39
N ILE A 57 -5.80 0.84 13.15
CA ILE A 57 -6.63 0.49 12.00
C ILE A 57 -6.66 -1.03 11.81
N LEU A 58 -5.50 -1.69 11.74
CA LEU A 58 -5.41 -3.13 11.55
C LEU A 58 -6.09 -3.91 12.68
N LYS A 59 -5.97 -3.46 13.94
CA LYS A 59 -6.69 -4.07 15.06
C LYS A 59 -8.20 -3.97 14.88
N SER A 60 -8.72 -2.80 14.49
CA SER A 60 -10.16 -2.57 14.27
C SER A 60 -10.72 -3.42 13.12
N PHE A 61 -9.92 -3.69 12.09
CA PHE A 61 -10.32 -4.57 10.97
C PHE A 61 -10.02 -6.06 11.22
N GLY A 62 -9.43 -6.43 12.36
CA GLY A 62 -9.04 -7.81 12.66
C GLY A 62 -7.94 -8.34 11.73
N ARG A 63 -6.99 -7.48 11.36
CA ARG A 63 -5.92 -7.74 10.37
C ARG A 63 -4.51 -7.44 10.91
N LEU A 64 -4.31 -7.65 12.21
CA LEU A 64 -3.07 -7.27 12.89
C LEU A 64 -1.83 -8.00 12.33
N GLU A 65 -2.02 -9.17 11.71
CA GLU A 65 -0.98 -9.95 11.05
C GLU A 65 -0.32 -9.25 9.85
N ARG A 66 -0.88 -8.12 9.41
CA ARG A 66 -0.35 -7.31 8.29
C ARG A 66 0.49 -6.13 8.74
N LEU A 67 0.71 -5.95 10.05
CA LEU A 67 1.59 -4.91 10.52
C LEU A 67 3.02 -5.23 10.05
N PRO A 68 3.70 -4.32 9.32
CA PRO A 68 5.05 -4.57 8.85
C PRO A 68 6.03 -4.66 10.03
N ASP A 69 6.99 -5.57 9.92
CA ASP A 69 8.05 -5.70 10.92
C ASP A 69 9.00 -4.48 10.85
N ALA A 70 9.78 -4.26 11.91
CA ALA A 70 10.65 -3.09 12.01
C ALA A 70 11.67 -3.00 10.85
N ASP A 71 12.05 -4.15 10.27
CA ASP A 71 13.05 -4.29 9.21
C ASP A 71 12.49 -4.13 7.78
N ASP A 72 11.17 -4.09 7.59
CA ASP A 72 10.55 -3.97 6.26
C ASP A 72 10.55 -2.53 5.72
N ALA A 73 10.92 -1.55 6.55
CA ALA A 73 10.94 -0.13 6.18
C ALA A 73 12.13 0.27 5.29
N THR A 74 13.16 -0.57 5.17
CA THR A 74 14.42 -0.28 4.45
C THR A 74 14.52 -0.88 3.06
N GLY A 75 13.50 -1.61 2.58
CA GLY A 75 13.46 -2.05 1.18
C GLY A 75 14.66 -2.89 0.71
N GLN A 76 15.32 -3.61 1.63
CA GLN A 76 16.38 -4.57 1.30
C GLN A 76 15.86 -6.00 1.48
N ARG A 77 15.28 -6.53 0.40
CA ARG A 77 15.33 -7.95 0.04
C ARG A 77 15.40 -8.06 -1.48
#